data_AF-A0A1W9YNP2-F1
#
_entry.id   AF-A0A1W9YNP2-F1
#
_cell.length_a   1.000
_cell.length_b   1.000
_cell.length_c   1.000
_cell.angle_alpha   90.00
_cell.angle_beta   90.00
_cell.angle_gamma   90.00
#
_symmetry.space_group_name_H-M   'P 1'
#
loop_
_entity.id
_entity.type
_entity.pdbx_description
1 polymer ?
#
loop_
_entity_poly.entity_id
_entity_poly.type
_entity_poly.pdbx_seq_one_letter_code
_entity_poly.pdbx_strand_id
1 'polypeptide(L)'
;MTTKFVYEIETTIGRTLSDRRLKFIDAFDGTDSGGRDLKVAYFGNSECKIQIYYWAREVETNCMIGLLDAPNEFGLLSNSTKWQFLTRFGEARDLPLAEIAEHARLELSSFANPLEWVGDCTARFYDVALAGMKERYRS
;
A
#
# COMPACT_ATOMS: atom_id res chain seq x y z
N MET A 1 -13.15 15.36 -2.13
CA MET A 1 -13.82 15.16 -0.84
C MET A 1 -13.03 14.11 -0.08
N THR A 2 -12.64 14.37 1.16
CA THR A 2 -11.97 13.37 2.02
C THR A 2 -12.99 12.31 2.41
N THR A 3 -12.74 11.05 2.05
CA THR A 3 -13.62 9.93 2.42
C THR A 3 -13.37 9.52 3.87
N LYS A 4 -14.31 8.78 4.47
CA LYS A 4 -14.11 8.22 5.82
C LYS A 4 -12.81 7.41 5.90
N PHE A 5 -12.49 6.69 4.83
CA PHE A 5 -11.28 5.88 4.75
C PHE A 5 -10.00 6.73 4.76
N VAL A 6 -9.97 7.84 4.01
CA VAL A 6 -8.82 8.77 4.05
C VAL A 6 -8.64 9.35 5.45
N TYR A 7 -9.74 9.74 6.10
CA TYR A 7 -9.69 10.21 7.49
C TYR A 7 -9.11 9.15 8.43
N GLU A 8 -9.57 7.90 8.37
CA GLU A 8 -9.04 6.78 9.18
C GLU A 8 -7.54 6.54 8.94
N ILE A 9 -7.07 6.65 7.70
CA ILE A 9 -5.63 6.57 7.36
C ILE A 9 -4.86 7.71 8.01
N GLU A 10 -5.31 8.95 7.85
CA GLU A 10 -4.63 10.12 8.40
C GLU A 10 -4.60 10.11 9.94
N THR A 11 -5.67 9.64 10.59
CA THR A 11 -5.69 9.54 12.06
C THR A 11 -4.79 8.44 12.59
N THR A 12 -4.69 7.31 11.89
CA THR A 12 -3.94 6.14 12.35
C THR A 12 -2.46 6.24 12.03
N ILE A 13 -2.11 6.61 10.79
CA ILE A 13 -0.73 6.56 10.27
C ILE A 13 -0.29 7.87 9.62
N GLY A 14 -1.04 8.97 9.79
CA GLY A 14 -0.71 10.27 9.20
C GLY A 14 0.68 10.79 9.56
N ARG A 15 1.19 10.45 10.75
CA ARG A 15 2.57 10.76 11.14
C ARG A 15 3.59 10.04 10.25
N THR A 16 3.45 8.72 10.07
CA THR A 16 4.33 7.90 9.22
C THR A 16 4.37 8.41 7.77
N LEU A 17 3.23 8.86 7.25
CA LEU A 17 3.12 9.47 5.92
C LEU A 17 3.80 10.86 5.87
N SER A 18 3.55 11.68 6.88
CA SER A 18 4.10 13.05 6.98
C SER A 18 5.62 13.06 7.12
N ASP A 19 6.20 12.13 7.88
CA ASP A 19 7.65 11.98 8.03
C ASP A 19 8.35 11.75 6.68
N ARG A 20 7.63 11.17 5.70
CA ARG A 20 8.09 10.93 4.32
C ARG A 20 7.57 11.97 3.31
N ARG A 21 6.94 13.04 3.79
CA ARG A 21 6.32 14.11 3.00
C ARG A 21 5.27 13.59 2.00
N LEU A 22 4.67 12.43 2.28
CA LEU A 22 3.59 11.86 1.49
C LEU A 22 2.32 12.64 1.79
N LYS A 23 1.74 13.24 0.77
CA LYS A 23 0.52 14.03 0.85
C LYS A 23 -0.60 13.32 0.12
N PHE A 24 -1.83 13.47 0.59
CA PHE A 24 -3.02 12.99 -0.08
C PHE A 24 -3.09 13.54 -1.51
N ILE A 25 -3.37 12.67 -2.48
CA ILE A 25 -3.52 13.00 -3.90
C ILE A 25 -4.98 12.82 -4.31
N ASP A 26 -5.52 11.62 -4.09
CA ASP A 26 -6.84 11.23 -4.58
C ASP A 26 -7.37 10.02 -3.82
N ALA A 27 -8.66 9.72 -3.96
CA ALA A 27 -9.26 8.51 -3.42
C ALA A 27 -10.37 7.96 -4.32
N PHE A 28 -10.51 6.65 -4.28
CA PHE A 28 -11.65 5.90 -4.80
C PHE A 28 -12.39 5.25 -3.62
N ASP A 29 -13.70 5.39 -3.57
CA ASP A 29 -14.57 4.75 -2.57
C ASP A 29 -15.84 4.31 -3.30
N GLY A 30 -15.96 3.00 -3.49
CA GLY A 30 -17.02 2.41 -4.30
C GLY A 30 -16.94 0.90 -4.30
N THR A 31 -17.28 0.29 -5.42
CA THR A 31 -17.25 -1.17 -5.58
C THR A 31 -16.33 -1.59 -6.72
N ASP A 32 -15.75 -2.77 -6.59
CA ASP A 32 -15.06 -3.44 -7.69
C ASP A 32 -16.06 -3.97 -8.73
N SER A 33 -15.54 -4.56 -9.82
CA SER A 33 -16.37 -5.12 -10.90
C SER A 33 -17.31 -6.25 -10.46
N GLY A 34 -17.06 -6.85 -9.29
CA GLY A 34 -17.92 -7.84 -8.68
C GLY A 34 -18.89 -7.28 -7.64
N GLY A 35 -19.02 -5.96 -7.54
CA GLY A 35 -19.93 -5.29 -6.60
C GLY A 35 -19.44 -5.29 -5.15
N ARG A 36 -18.18 -5.65 -4.88
CA ARG A 36 -17.61 -5.70 -3.53
C ARG A 36 -16.94 -4.38 -3.17
N ASP A 37 -17.07 -3.96 -1.91
CA ASP A 37 -16.47 -2.72 -1.44
C ASP A 37 -14.97 -2.65 -1.75
N LEU A 38 -14.58 -1.54 -2.36
CA LEU A 38 -13.21 -1.20 -2.70
C LEU A 38 -12.96 0.26 -2.34
N LYS A 39 -11.96 0.47 -1.48
CA LYS A 39 -11.52 1.79 -1.06
C LYS A 39 -10.04 1.90 -1.33
N VAL A 40 -9.63 2.97 -2.00
CA VAL A 40 -8.22 3.22 -2.33
C VAL A 40 -7.93 4.68 -2.06
N ALA A 41 -6.85 4.98 -1.35
CA ALA A 41 -6.35 6.32 -1.13
C ALA A 41 -4.92 6.40 -1.67
N TYR A 42 -4.66 7.41 -2.48
CA TYR A 42 -3.36 7.67 -3.09
C TYR A 42 -2.68 8.81 -2.36
N PHE A 43 -1.44 8.58 -1.97
CA PHE A 43 -0.54 9.58 -1.38
C PHE A 43 0.71 9.68 -2.23
N GLY A 44 1.39 10.81 -2.23
CA GLY A 44 2.67 10.92 -2.92
C GLY A 44 3.50 12.11 -2.50
N ASN A 45 4.76 12.06 -2.92
CA ASN A 45 5.75 13.11 -2.70
C ASN A 45 6.52 13.36 -4.02
N SER A 46 7.69 13.99 -3.94
CA SER A 46 8.52 14.28 -5.12
C SER A 46 9.23 13.06 -5.72
N GLU A 47 9.13 11.88 -5.11
CA GLU A 47 9.89 10.69 -5.51
C GLU A 47 8.99 9.53 -5.93
N CYS A 48 7.84 9.35 -5.28
CA CYS A 48 6.94 8.24 -5.53
C CYS A 48 5.50 8.53 -5.12
N LYS A 49 4.63 7.57 -5.41
CA LYS A 49 3.28 7.44 -4.88
C LYS A 49 3.15 6.18 -4.02
N ILE A 50 2.30 6.23 -3.03
CA ILE A 50 1.80 5.07 -2.28
C ILE A 50 0.29 5.01 -2.46
N GLN A 51 -0.24 3.83 -2.73
CA GLN A 51 -1.67 3.57 -2.54
C GLN A 51 -1.85 2.78 -1.25
N ILE A 52 -2.88 3.13 -0.48
CA ILE A 52 -3.38 2.36 0.66
C ILE A 52 -4.80 1.98 0.32
N TYR A 53 -5.17 0.71 0.47
CA TYR A 53 -6.49 0.23 0.07
C TYR A 53 -7.11 -0.69 1.09
N TYR A 54 -8.43 -0.80 1.02
CA TYR A 54 -9.22 -1.88 1.58
C TYR A 54 -9.98 -2.57 0.45
N TRP A 55 -9.89 -3.89 0.38
CA TRP A 55 -10.61 -4.70 -0.61
C TRP A 55 -11.41 -5.80 0.06
N ALA A 56 -12.74 -5.69 -0.01
CA ALA A 56 -13.64 -6.62 0.66
C ALA A 56 -13.59 -8.05 0.11
N ARG A 57 -13.05 -8.26 -1.10
CA ARG A 57 -12.87 -9.60 -1.66
C ARG A 57 -12.01 -10.48 -0.77
N GLU A 58 -10.90 -9.93 -0.31
CA GLU A 58 -9.89 -10.63 0.49
C GLU A 58 -9.93 -10.20 1.95
N VAL A 59 -10.86 -9.30 2.30
CA VAL A 59 -10.98 -8.67 3.64
C VAL A 59 -9.63 -8.07 4.05
N GLU A 60 -8.95 -7.44 3.10
CA GLU A 60 -7.56 -7.03 3.24
C GLU A 60 -7.44 -5.51 3.21
N THR A 61 -6.64 -4.97 4.14
CA THR A 61 -6.12 -3.61 4.09
C THR A 61 -4.62 -3.67 3.88
N ASN A 62 -4.10 -3.08 2.80
CA ASN A 62 -2.69 -3.16 2.46
C ASN A 62 -2.23 -1.91 1.69
N CYS A 63 -0.95 -1.85 1.33
CA CYS A 63 -0.34 -0.74 0.60
C CYS A 63 0.61 -1.20 -0.51
N MET A 64 0.75 -0.35 -1.54
CA MET A 64 1.67 -0.55 -2.65
C MET A 64 2.38 0.76 -3.00
N ILE A 65 3.57 0.67 -3.55
CA ILE A 65 4.39 1.79 -4.02
C ILE A 65 4.41 1.83 -5.54
N GLY A 66 4.43 3.03 -6.11
CA GLY A 66 4.57 3.30 -7.53
C GLY A 66 5.48 4.51 -7.76
N LEU A 67 6.12 4.60 -8.92
CA LEU A 67 6.81 5.83 -9.33
C LEU A 67 5.80 6.93 -9.68
N LEU A 68 6.27 8.15 -9.90
CA LEU A 68 5.41 9.33 -10.09
C LEU A 68 4.43 9.22 -11.26
N ASP A 69 4.79 8.44 -12.27
CA ASP A 69 4.01 8.16 -13.48
C ASP A 69 3.05 6.97 -13.33
N ALA A 70 2.95 6.37 -12.14
CA ALA A 70 1.94 5.37 -11.83
C ALA A 70 0.53 6.00 -11.89
N PRO A 71 -0.42 5.40 -12.64
CA PRO A 71 -1.79 5.90 -12.70
C PRO A 71 -2.49 5.70 -11.35
N ASN A 72 -3.44 6.58 -11.01
CA ASN A 72 -4.25 6.47 -9.79
C ASN A 72 -5.36 5.40 -9.98
N GLU A 73 -4.93 4.17 -10.22
CA GLU A 73 -5.76 2.98 -10.38
C GLU A 73 -5.42 1.96 -9.30
N PHE A 74 -6.41 1.14 -8.93
CA PHE A 74 -6.20 0.10 -7.93
C PHE A 74 -5.13 -0.89 -8.42
N GLY A 75 -4.02 -0.99 -7.69
CA GLY A 75 -2.81 -1.65 -8.17
C GLY A 75 -2.97 -3.12 -8.50
N LEU A 76 -3.79 -3.84 -7.73
CA LEU A 76 -4.06 -5.27 -7.96
C LEU A 76 -4.88 -5.54 -9.23
N LEU A 77 -5.65 -4.55 -9.70
CA LEU A 77 -6.46 -4.66 -10.92
C LEU A 77 -5.93 -3.78 -12.06
N SER A 78 -4.85 -3.03 -11.84
CA SER A 78 -4.29 -2.12 -12.84
C SER A 78 -3.46 -2.88 -13.87
N ASN A 79 -3.71 -2.60 -15.15
CA ASN A 79 -2.92 -3.13 -16.26
C ASN A 79 -1.54 -2.48 -16.39
N SER A 80 -1.27 -1.41 -15.63
CA SER A 80 -0.01 -0.65 -15.74
C SER A 80 1.20 -1.41 -15.21
N THR A 81 1.01 -2.38 -14.30
CA THR A 81 2.09 -3.09 -13.55
C THR A 81 3.05 -2.17 -12.77
N LYS A 82 2.75 -0.87 -12.68
CA LYS A 82 3.58 0.15 -12.04
C LYS A 82 3.44 0.20 -10.52
N TRP A 83 2.48 -0.54 -9.97
CA TRP A 83 2.25 -0.68 -8.55
C TRP A 83 2.87 -1.98 -8.05
N GLN A 84 3.71 -1.90 -7.02
CA GLN A 84 4.37 -3.04 -6.41
C GLN A 84 4.18 -3.02 -4.89
N PHE A 85 4.05 -4.18 -4.27
CA PHE A 85 4.04 -4.29 -2.81
C PHE A 85 5.37 -3.79 -2.22
N LEU A 86 5.31 -3.06 -1.11
CA LEU A 86 6.51 -2.57 -0.42
C LEU A 86 7.44 -3.72 -0.02
N THR A 87 6.85 -4.83 0.44
CA THR A 87 7.57 -6.03 0.87
C THR A 87 8.30 -6.77 -0.25
N ARG A 88 7.97 -6.50 -1.53
CA ARG A 88 8.62 -7.12 -2.70
C ARG A 88 10.13 -6.85 -2.77
N PHE A 89 10.57 -5.76 -2.15
CA PHE A 89 11.96 -5.31 -2.18
C PHE A 89 12.70 -5.58 -0.88
N GLY A 90 12.03 -6.11 0.14
CA GLY A 90 12.69 -6.59 1.35
C GLY A 90 13.58 -7.80 1.08
N GLU A 91 14.46 -8.12 2.02
CA GLU A 91 15.26 -9.35 1.95
C GLU A 91 14.34 -10.56 1.76
N ALA A 92 14.67 -11.39 0.76
CA ALA A 92 13.95 -12.64 0.55
C ALA A 92 14.12 -13.50 1.80
N ARG A 93 13.02 -13.75 2.51
CA ARG A 93 12.99 -14.81 3.52
C ARG A 93 13.23 -16.11 2.75
N ASP A 94 14.27 -16.86 3.09
CA ASP A 94 14.59 -18.17 2.50
C ASP A 94 13.62 -19.24 3.03
N LEU A 95 12.32 -18.99 2.82
CA LEU A 95 11.21 -19.79 3.30
C LEU A 95 10.31 -20.16 2.10
N PRO A 96 9.65 -21.33 2.13
CA PRO A 96 8.63 -21.67 1.16
C PRO A 96 7.52 -20.61 1.11
N LEU A 97 6.93 -20.40 -0.08
CA LEU A 97 5.90 -19.38 -0.30
C LEU A 97 4.71 -19.50 0.68
N ALA A 98 4.31 -20.73 1.02
CA ALA A 98 3.24 -21.00 1.97
C ALA A 98 3.59 -20.52 3.40
N GLU A 99 4.84 -20.67 3.81
CA GLU A 99 5.31 -20.22 5.12
C GLU A 99 5.46 -18.69 5.17
N ILE A 100 5.89 -18.06 4.07
CA ILE A 100 5.91 -16.61 3.94
C ILE A 100 4.49 -16.03 4.08
N ALA A 101 3.51 -16.62 3.39
CA ALA A 101 2.12 -16.20 3.46
C ALA A 101 1.53 -16.37 4.87
N GLU A 102 1.81 -17.50 5.54
CA GLU A 102 1.32 -17.73 6.90
C GLU A 102 1.99 -16.78 7.90
N HIS A 103 3.29 -16.52 7.79
CA HIS A 103 3.96 -15.52 8.62
C HIS A 103 3.39 -14.12 8.41
N ALA A 104 3.12 -13.71 7.18
CA ALA A 104 2.50 -12.42 6.89
C ALA A 104 1.08 -12.33 7.48
N ARG A 105 0.31 -13.42 7.40
CA ARG A 105 -1.03 -13.52 8.00
C ARG A 105 -0.98 -13.45 9.52
N LEU A 106 -0.03 -14.14 10.15
CA LEU A 106 0.17 -14.12 11.60
C LEU A 106 0.62 -12.74 12.08
N GLU A 107 1.57 -12.10 11.37
CA GLU A 107 1.99 -10.72 11.64
C GLU A 107 0.79 -9.76 11.52
N LEU A 108 0.00 -9.83 10.44
CA LEU A 108 -1.20 -9.00 10.28
C LEU A 108 -2.21 -9.24 11.41
N SER A 109 -2.44 -10.50 11.79
CA SER A 109 -3.38 -10.85 12.86
C SER A 109 -2.95 -10.39 14.26
N SER A 110 -1.67 -10.02 14.43
CA SER A 110 -1.14 -9.48 15.68
C SER A 110 -1.48 -8.00 15.89
N PHE A 111 -1.90 -7.30 14.83
CA PHE A 111 -2.36 -5.92 14.91
C PHE A 111 -3.89 -5.86 15.10
N ALA A 112 -4.34 -5.07 16.07
CA ALA A 112 -5.77 -4.85 16.29
C ALA A 112 -6.40 -4.00 15.17
N ASN A 113 -5.59 -3.19 14.48
CA ASN A 113 -6.01 -2.36 13.36
C ASN A 113 -5.09 -2.62 12.14
N PRO A 114 -5.63 -3.12 11.01
CA PRO A 114 -4.84 -3.33 9.80
C PRO A 114 -4.11 -2.09 9.28
N LEU A 115 -4.61 -0.88 9.56
CA LEU A 115 -3.91 0.36 9.20
C LEU A 115 -2.63 0.58 10.00
N GLU A 116 -2.56 0.11 11.26
CA GLU A 116 -1.31 0.16 12.04
C GLU A 116 -0.24 -0.73 11.43
N TRP A 117 -0.64 -1.92 10.95
CA TRP A 117 0.25 -2.80 10.19
C TRP A 117 0.74 -2.13 8.90
N VAL A 118 -0.14 -1.47 8.14
CA VAL A 118 0.26 -0.66 6.97
C VAL A 118 1.25 0.43 7.35
N GLY A 119 1.06 1.07 8.50
CA GLY A 119 1.98 2.04 9.08
C GLY A 119 3.37 1.44 9.34
N ASP A 120 3.44 0.29 10.00
CA ASP A 120 4.68 -0.44 10.27
C ASP A 120 5.37 -0.87 8.96
N CYS A 121 4.63 -1.45 8.02
CA CYS A 121 5.14 -1.83 6.71
C CYS A 121 5.72 -0.64 5.95
N THR A 122 5.01 0.49 5.95
CA THR A 122 5.51 1.74 5.34
C THR A 122 6.76 2.22 6.05
N ALA A 123 6.79 2.19 7.38
CA ALA A 123 7.94 2.63 8.15
C ALA A 123 9.20 1.79 7.86
N ARG A 124 9.04 0.47 7.72
CA ARG A 124 10.14 -0.49 7.56
C ARG A 124 10.63 -0.63 6.13
N PHE A 125 9.72 -0.65 5.15
CA PHE A 125 10.06 -1.05 3.79
C PHE A 125 10.10 0.10 2.79
N TYR A 126 9.68 1.31 3.17
CA TYR A 126 9.60 2.43 2.22
C TYR A 126 10.91 2.71 1.47
N ASP A 127 12.02 2.85 2.19
CA ASP A 127 13.29 3.26 1.58
C ASP A 127 13.85 2.20 0.63
N VAL A 128 13.82 0.93 1.06
CA VAL A 128 14.25 -0.20 0.21
C VAL A 128 13.32 -0.39 -0.99
N ALA A 129 12.01 -0.22 -0.80
CA ALA A 129 11.05 -0.32 -1.89
C ALA A 129 11.21 0.83 -2.90
N LEU A 130 11.43 2.05 -2.43
CA LEU A 130 11.70 3.20 -3.31
C LEU A 130 12.98 3.00 -4.12
N ALA A 131 14.05 2.54 -3.48
CA ALA A 131 15.32 2.25 -4.16
C ALA A 131 15.12 1.16 -5.23
N GLY A 132 14.48 0.04 -4.89
CA GLY A 132 14.21 -1.05 -5.83
C GLY A 132 13.26 -0.66 -6.96
N MET A 133 12.27 0.22 -6.70
CA MET A 133 11.42 0.78 -7.73
C MET A 133 12.21 1.63 -8.73
N LYS A 134 13.10 2.50 -8.24
CA LYS A 134 13.97 3.35 -9.09
C LYS A 134 15.00 2.54 -9.87
N GLU A 135 15.48 1.42 -9.34
CA GLU A 135 16.42 0.56 -10.05
C GLU A 135 15.72 -0.21 -11.19
N ARG A 136 14.53 -0.76 -10.92
CA ARG A 136 13.88 -1.71 -11.82
C ARG A 136 12.89 -1.09 -12.80
N TYR A 137 12.34 0.09 -12.48
CA TYR A 137 11.21 0.69 -13.22
C TYR A 137 11.43 2.16 -13.62
N ARG A 138 12.63 2.71 -13.42
CA ARG A 138 12.98 4.05 -13.92
C ARG A 138 13.30 3.95 -15.42
N SER A 139 12.27 4.05 -16.25
CA SER A 139 12.39 4.25 -17.70
C SER A 139 12.63 5.71 -18.06
#